data_AF-A0A7X2P4J4-F1
#
_entry.id   AF-A0A7X2P4J4-F1
#
_cell.length_a   1.000
_cell.length_b   1.000
_cell.length_c   1.000
_cell.angle_alpha   90.00
_cell.angle_beta   90.00
_cell.angle_gamma   90.00
#
_symmetry.space_group_name_H-M   'P 1'
#
loop_
_entity.id
_entity.type
_entity.pdbx_description
1 polymer ?
#
loop_
_entity_poly.entity_id
_entity_poly.type
_entity_poly.pdbx_seq_one_letter_code
_entity_poly.pdbx_strand_id
1 'polypeptide(L)'
;MEKDKERQSIRTGVKLLFCLLVSGFVFLIACQAVEPEKRAYPQVIGIDWQKEEQRYTVWMHMASLAEDTGQRKQSAETQPGNELYFTGSDGAQIHTAYEATREQYLDIGHVKAVIFGTSLRENRERLREVLTGMESESSLGNSLCIFTTDSLSELSQAVEEQGISLGDFLTGLYENRTDSSAQAPVRLADLYRSCHTDTALPQIPGITVKDRVLMVEKK
;
A
#
# COMPACT_ATOMS: atom_id res chain seq x y z
N MET A 1 15.94 -68.46 10.37
CA MET A 1 15.79 -67.65 9.13
C MET A 1 14.58 -66.73 9.16
N GLU A 2 13.46 -67.10 9.79
CA GLU A 2 12.23 -66.29 9.83
C GLU A 2 12.31 -65.04 10.73
N LYS A 3 12.97 -65.16 11.90
CA LYS A 3 13.15 -64.06 12.87
C LYS A 3 13.98 -62.87 12.36
N ASP A 4 14.92 -63.09 11.44
CA ASP A 4 15.76 -62.01 10.90
C ASP A 4 15.04 -61.17 9.84
N LYS A 5 14.15 -61.80 9.07
CA LYS A 5 13.34 -61.12 8.04
C LYS A 5 12.32 -60.16 8.66
N GLU A 6 11.75 -60.55 9.80
CA GLU A 6 10.82 -59.71 10.57
C GLU A 6 11.52 -58.48 11.19
N ARG A 7 12.70 -58.68 11.81
CA ARG A 7 13.52 -57.57 12.32
C ARG A 7 13.97 -56.59 11.25
N GLN A 8 14.27 -57.07 10.04
CA GLN A 8 14.67 -56.24 8.92
C GLN A 8 13.50 -55.46 8.32
N SER A 9 12.31 -56.06 8.25
CA SER A 9 11.07 -55.38 7.85
C SER A 9 10.71 -54.24 8.82
N ILE A 10 10.76 -54.50 10.13
CA ILE A 10 10.48 -53.49 11.16
C ILE A 10 11.50 -52.33 11.09
N ARG A 11 12.79 -52.63 10.92
CA ARG A 11 13.83 -51.59 10.77
C ARG A 11 13.64 -50.73 9.51
N THR A 12 13.10 -51.30 8.43
CA THR A 12 12.87 -50.58 7.18
C THR A 12 11.60 -49.73 7.26
N GLY A 13 10.54 -50.25 7.88
CA GLY A 13 9.32 -49.50 8.17
C GLY A 13 9.54 -48.32 9.12
N VAL A 14 10.36 -48.50 10.17
CA VAL A 14 10.71 -47.42 11.11
C VAL A 14 11.54 -46.32 10.42
N LYS A 15 12.47 -46.69 9.53
CA LYS A 15 13.23 -45.71 8.72
C LYS A 15 12.33 -44.93 7.75
N LEU A 16 11.38 -45.61 7.12
CA LEU A 16 10.43 -44.98 6.19
C LEU A 16 9.47 -44.02 6.92
N LEU A 17 8.98 -44.43 8.09
CA LEU A 17 8.14 -43.61 8.96
C LEU A 17 8.89 -42.37 9.48
N PHE A 18 10.16 -42.55 9.86
CA PHE A 18 11.02 -41.43 10.28
C PHE A 18 11.29 -40.44 9.13
N CYS A 19 11.58 -40.93 7.92
CA CYS A 19 11.74 -40.05 6.75
C CYS A 19 10.46 -39.29 6.38
N LEU A 20 9.28 -39.93 6.49
CA LEU A 20 7.99 -39.27 6.25
C LEU A 20 7.68 -38.20 7.30
N LEU A 21 7.99 -38.47 8.58
CA LEU A 21 7.79 -37.50 9.66
C LEU A 21 8.76 -36.30 9.56
N VAL A 22 10.02 -36.55 9.20
CA VAL A 22 11.01 -35.47 9.00
C VAL A 22 10.69 -34.65 7.75
N SER A 23 10.26 -35.28 6.65
CA SER A 23 9.80 -34.58 5.44
C SER A 23 8.54 -33.75 5.69
N GLY A 24 7.57 -34.29 6.44
CA GLY A 24 6.35 -33.56 6.82
C GLY A 24 6.63 -32.36 7.73
N PHE A 25 7.62 -32.44 8.61
CA PHE A 25 8.01 -31.32 9.47
C PHE A 25 8.69 -30.19 8.70
N VAL A 26 9.48 -30.50 7.66
CA VAL A 26 10.15 -29.49 6.82
C VAL A 26 9.14 -28.65 6.02
N PHE A 27 7.98 -29.20 5.67
CA PHE A 27 6.92 -28.46 4.98
C PHE A 27 6.12 -27.51 5.89
N LEU A 28 6.16 -27.67 7.22
CA LEU A 28 5.41 -26.83 8.16
C LEU A 28 6.16 -25.55 8.59
N ILE A 29 7.43 -25.40 8.21
CA ILE A 29 8.29 -24.28 8.60
C ILE A 29 8.47 -23.23 7.48
N ALA A 30 7.81 -23.40 6.33
CA ALA A 30 7.92 -22.48 5.20
C ALA A 30 6.90 -21.32 5.22
N CYS A 31 6.18 -21.11 6.32
CA CYS A 31 5.52 -19.82 6.57
C CYS A 31 6.58 -18.87 7.12
N GLN A 32 7.31 -18.20 6.24
CA GLN A 32 8.03 -16.97 6.62
C GLN A 32 6.98 -15.89 6.87
N ALA A 33 6.26 -16.03 7.99
CA ALA A 33 5.38 -15.01 8.52
C ALA A 33 6.29 -13.86 8.95
N VAL A 34 6.36 -12.82 8.11
CA VAL A 34 6.98 -11.57 8.51
C VAL A 34 6.20 -11.05 9.70
N GLU A 35 6.88 -11.02 10.84
CA GLU A 35 6.45 -10.41 12.08
C GLU A 35 5.79 -9.04 11.83
N PRO A 36 4.58 -8.76 12.33
CA PRO A 36 3.87 -7.49 12.11
C PRO A 36 4.69 -6.24 12.45
N GLU A 37 5.59 -6.34 13.42
CA GLU A 37 6.51 -5.29 13.86
C GLU A 37 7.62 -4.96 12.86
N LYS A 38 7.88 -5.85 11.89
CA LYS A 38 8.83 -5.62 10.79
C LYS A 38 8.17 -5.10 9.52
N ARG A 39 6.89 -4.69 9.63
CA ARG A 39 6.11 -4.16 8.51
C ARG A 39 5.94 -2.65 8.62
N ALA A 40 6.02 -1.99 7.47
CA ALA A 40 5.61 -0.60 7.31
C ALA A 40 4.19 -0.56 6.73
N TYR A 41 3.32 0.26 7.30
CA TYR A 41 1.90 0.33 6.94
C TYR A 41 1.60 1.69 6.31
N PRO A 42 1.72 1.84 4.99
CA PRO A 42 1.32 3.07 4.32
C PRO A 42 -0.20 3.25 4.44
N GLN A 43 -0.63 4.44 4.85
CA GLN A 43 -2.05 4.80 4.85
C GLN A 43 -2.46 5.47 3.53
N VAL A 44 -1.54 6.21 2.90
CA VAL A 44 -1.81 6.94 1.66
C VAL A 44 -0.67 6.76 0.67
N ILE A 45 -1.03 6.56 -0.60
CA ILE A 45 -0.08 6.50 -1.71
C ILE A 45 -0.36 7.66 -2.67
N GLY A 46 0.58 8.58 -2.81
CA GLY A 46 0.60 9.60 -3.85
C GLY A 46 1.35 9.11 -5.09
N ILE A 47 0.80 9.30 -6.28
CA ILE A 47 1.44 8.96 -7.55
C ILE A 47 1.28 10.12 -8.51
N ASP A 48 2.38 10.57 -9.12
CA ASP A 48 2.33 11.57 -10.19
C ASP A 48 3.32 11.26 -11.31
N TRP A 49 3.10 11.88 -12.46
CA TRP A 49 3.93 11.75 -13.65
C TRP A 49 4.69 13.06 -13.91
N GLN A 50 6.01 12.99 -13.80
CA GLN A 50 6.90 14.09 -14.10
C GLN A 50 7.22 14.09 -15.61
N LYS A 51 6.57 15.01 -16.34
CA LYS A 51 6.61 15.07 -17.81
C LYS A 51 8.02 15.36 -18.35
N GLU A 52 8.81 16.17 -17.67
CA GLU A 52 10.14 16.56 -18.14
C GLU A 52 11.15 15.42 -18.00
N GLU A 53 11.13 14.74 -16.85
CA GLU A 53 12.04 13.63 -16.53
C GLU A 53 11.53 12.26 -17.00
N GLN A 54 10.32 12.21 -17.58
CA GLN A 54 9.67 10.98 -18.07
C GLN A 54 9.67 9.87 -17.01
N ARG A 55 9.30 10.22 -15.77
CA ARG A 55 9.27 9.29 -14.64
C ARG A 55 8.07 9.51 -13.74
N TYR A 56 7.64 8.42 -13.11
CA TYR A 56 6.73 8.45 -11.98
C TYR A 56 7.45 8.90 -10.72
N THR A 57 6.73 9.63 -9.88
CA THR A 57 7.05 9.84 -8.47
C THR A 57 5.98 9.15 -7.65
N VAL A 58 6.40 8.32 -6.69
CA VAL A 58 5.54 7.66 -5.73
C VAL A 58 5.92 8.14 -4.34
N TRP A 59 4.92 8.67 -3.62
CA TRP A 59 5.01 9.07 -2.24
C TRP A 59 4.15 8.13 -1.40
N MET A 60 4.67 7.62 -0.30
CA MET A 60 3.91 6.79 0.63
C MET A 60 3.93 7.44 2.00
N HIS A 61 2.77 7.86 2.49
CA HIS A 61 2.62 8.40 3.82
C HIS A 61 2.22 7.27 4.78
N MET A 62 3.05 7.07 5.82
CA MET A 62 2.99 5.97 6.76
C MET A 62 2.03 6.24 7.90
N ALA A 63 1.46 5.17 8.47
CA ALA A 63 0.74 5.25 9.72
C ALA A 63 1.68 5.70 10.85
N SER A 64 1.27 6.72 11.60
CA SER A 64 1.99 7.19 12.77
C SER A 64 1.50 6.43 14.02
N LEU A 65 2.15 5.31 14.34
CA LEU A 65 1.77 4.47 15.50
C LEU A 65 1.79 5.23 16.84
N ALA A 66 2.63 6.26 16.96
CA ALA A 66 2.77 7.08 18.16
C ALA A 66 1.64 8.12 18.32
N GLU A 67 1.07 8.59 17.21
CA GLU A 67 -0.04 9.56 17.23
C GLU A 67 -1.38 8.84 17.34
N ASP A 68 -1.54 7.70 16.67
CA ASP A 68 -2.80 6.92 16.64
C ASP A 68 -3.15 6.24 17.98
N THR A 69 -2.16 6.00 18.85
CA THR A 69 -2.37 5.32 20.14
C THR A 69 -2.46 6.27 21.35
N GLY A 70 -2.22 7.57 21.15
CA GLY A 70 -2.10 8.55 22.25
C GLY A 70 -0.97 8.26 23.24
N GLN A 71 -0.14 7.24 22.98
CA GLN A 71 1.02 6.87 23.78
C GLN A 71 2.27 7.31 23.03
N ARG A 72 2.77 8.51 23.33
CA ARG A 72 4.17 8.87 23.06
C ARG A 72 5.08 7.95 23.88
N LYS A 73 5.36 6.75 23.37
CA LYS A 73 6.47 5.95 23.86
C LYS A 73 7.75 6.54 23.31
N GLN A 74 8.63 6.95 24.21
CA GLN A 74 10.05 7.17 23.93
C GLN A 74 10.70 5.83 23.60
N SER A 75 10.43 5.27 22.42
CA SER A 75 11.23 4.16 21.88
C SER A 75 12.25 4.75 20.92
N ALA A 76 13.49 4.77 21.37
CA ALA A 76 14.68 5.20 20.64
C ALA A 76 15.14 4.13 19.63
N GLU A 77 14.22 3.62 18.81
CA GLU A 77 14.54 2.87 17.61
C GLU A 77 14.01 3.70 16.45
N THR A 78 14.91 4.11 15.57
CA THR A 78 14.64 4.94 14.39
C THR A 78 13.60 4.24 13.52
N GLN A 79 12.32 4.53 13.74
CA GLN A 79 11.31 4.26 12.74
C GLN A 79 11.74 5.03 11.49
N PRO A 80 11.62 4.43 10.28
CA PRO A 80 11.75 5.21 9.06
C PRO A 80 10.83 6.43 9.18
N GLY A 81 11.25 7.57 8.62
CA GLY A 81 10.42 8.77 8.63
C GLY A 81 8.99 8.44 8.19
N ASN A 82 8.01 9.26 8.58
CA ASN A 82 6.60 9.03 8.29
C ASN A 82 6.26 8.96 6.77
N GLU A 83 7.26 9.05 5.90
CA GLU A 83 7.13 9.11 4.46
C GLU A 83 8.23 8.34 3.74
N LEU A 84 7.89 7.69 2.63
CA LEU A 84 8.83 7.13 1.66
C LEU A 84 8.59 7.75 0.27
N TYR A 85 9.67 7.90 -0.49
CA TYR A 85 9.63 8.44 -1.84
C TYR A 85 10.41 7.56 -2.80
N PHE A 86 9.79 7.26 -3.94
CA PHE A 86 10.37 6.47 -5.03
C PHE A 86 10.18 7.19 -6.34
N THR A 87 11.13 7.00 -7.26
CA THR A 87 11.00 7.49 -8.63
C THR A 87 11.46 6.43 -9.63
N GLY A 88 10.82 6.37 -10.79
CA GLY A 88 11.12 5.36 -11.80
C GLY A 88 10.31 5.60 -13.06
N SER A 89 10.81 5.15 -14.21
CA SER A 89 10.10 5.35 -15.49
C SER A 89 8.90 4.41 -15.68
N ASP A 90 8.83 3.33 -14.91
CA ASP A 90 7.75 2.34 -14.93
C ASP A 90 7.56 1.68 -13.55
N GLY A 91 6.53 0.84 -13.43
CA GLY A 91 6.23 0.11 -12.18
C GLY A 91 7.34 -0.84 -11.74
N ALA A 92 8.13 -1.41 -12.66
CA ALA A 92 9.22 -2.32 -12.31
C ALA A 92 10.40 -1.58 -11.69
N GLN A 93 10.72 -0.37 -12.19
CA GLN A 93 11.73 0.49 -11.58
C GLN A 93 11.30 1.00 -10.21
N ILE A 94 10.03 1.40 -10.05
CA ILE A 94 9.48 1.77 -8.74
C ILE A 94 9.58 0.60 -7.77
N HIS A 95 9.19 -0.60 -8.18
CA HIS A 95 9.29 -1.82 -7.36
C HIS A 95 10.75 -2.13 -6.98
N THR A 96 11.68 -1.99 -7.92
CA THR A 96 13.12 -2.19 -7.68
C THR A 96 13.67 -1.15 -6.70
N ALA A 97 13.28 0.12 -6.85
CA ALA A 97 13.69 1.19 -5.94
C ALA A 97 13.18 0.92 -4.52
N TYR A 98 11.95 0.43 -4.40
CA TYR A 98 11.39 0.00 -3.13
C TYR A 98 12.15 -1.19 -2.51
N GLU A 99 12.43 -2.24 -3.28
CA GLU A 99 13.19 -3.41 -2.81
C GLU A 99 14.64 -3.08 -2.44
N ALA A 100 15.18 -1.94 -2.89
CA ALA A 100 16.54 -1.51 -2.54
C ALA A 100 16.63 -0.84 -1.15
N THR A 101 15.54 -0.26 -0.65
CA THR A 101 15.48 0.44 0.65
C THR A 101 15.35 -0.49 1.88
N ARG A 102 15.41 -1.82 1.70
CA ARG A 102 14.92 -2.82 2.65
C ARG A 102 15.55 -2.83 4.05
N GLU A 103 14.75 -2.39 5.03
CA GLU A 103 14.74 -2.95 6.40
C GLU A 103 13.37 -3.56 6.79
N GLN A 104 12.27 -3.17 6.14
CA GLN A 104 10.89 -3.58 6.49
C GLN A 104 10.06 -3.96 5.24
N TYR A 105 9.02 -4.78 5.43
CA TYR A 105 8.07 -5.17 4.37
C TYR A 105 6.87 -4.21 4.36
N LEU A 106 6.48 -3.66 3.21
CA LEU A 106 5.24 -2.88 3.08
C LEU A 106 4.00 -3.78 3.13
N ASP A 107 3.08 -3.44 4.01
CA ASP A 107 1.74 -3.99 4.05
C ASP A 107 0.76 -2.95 3.49
N ILE A 108 0.55 -3.00 2.17
CA ILE A 108 -0.35 -2.08 1.47
C ILE A 108 -1.83 -2.47 1.59
N GLY A 109 -2.15 -3.53 2.33
CA GLY A 109 -3.53 -3.95 2.58
C GLY A 109 -4.35 -2.97 3.41
N HIS A 110 -3.66 -2.03 4.08
CA HIS A 110 -4.26 -1.03 4.96
C HIS A 110 -4.29 0.38 4.35
N VAL A 111 -3.93 0.52 3.06
CA VAL A 111 -4.02 1.79 2.36
C VAL A 111 -5.46 2.27 2.32
N LYS A 112 -5.69 3.47 2.86
CA LYS A 112 -7.01 4.12 2.95
C LYS A 112 -7.31 4.96 1.72
N ALA A 113 -6.29 5.58 1.12
CA ALA A 113 -6.46 6.46 -0.02
C ALA A 113 -5.28 6.45 -1.01
N VAL A 114 -5.58 6.75 -2.26
CA VAL A 114 -4.60 7.01 -3.33
C VAL A 114 -4.83 8.41 -3.89
N ILE A 115 -3.75 9.14 -4.09
CA ILE A 115 -3.77 10.52 -4.57
C ILE A 115 -3.03 10.60 -5.89
N PHE A 116 -3.73 10.97 -6.96
CA PHE A 116 -3.12 11.19 -8.26
C PHE A 116 -2.76 12.65 -8.47
N GLY A 117 -1.51 12.93 -8.81
CA GLY A 117 -1.14 14.26 -9.27
C GLY A 117 -1.89 14.64 -10.55
N THR A 118 -2.20 15.92 -10.71
CA THR A 118 -2.94 16.44 -11.87
C THR A 118 -2.25 16.05 -13.19
N SER A 119 -0.92 16.04 -13.23
CA SER A 119 -0.13 15.65 -14.41
C SER A 119 -0.35 14.20 -14.82
N LEU A 120 -0.38 13.27 -13.87
CA LEU A 120 -0.73 11.87 -14.11
C LEU A 120 -2.19 11.72 -14.54
N ARG A 121 -3.12 12.35 -13.81
CA ARG A 121 -4.56 12.27 -14.07
C ARG A 121 -4.93 12.69 -15.49
N GLU A 122 -4.27 13.73 -16.01
CA GLU A 122 -4.50 14.25 -17.36
C GLU A 122 -3.82 13.41 -18.45
N ASN A 123 -2.84 12.59 -18.09
CA ASN A 123 -2.20 11.67 -19.01
C ASN A 123 -2.87 10.30 -18.98
N ARG A 124 -3.86 10.12 -19.87
CA ARG A 124 -4.70 8.90 -19.92
C ARG A 124 -3.89 7.61 -20.11
N GLU A 125 -2.81 7.64 -20.88
CA GLU A 125 -1.95 6.48 -21.11
C GLU A 125 -1.22 6.08 -19.83
N ARG A 126 -0.53 7.04 -19.19
CA ARG A 126 0.21 6.82 -17.94
C ARG A 126 -0.70 6.45 -16.78
N LEU A 127 -1.86 7.09 -16.67
CA LEU A 127 -2.84 6.71 -15.65
C LEU A 127 -3.34 5.28 -15.86
N ARG A 128 -3.56 4.85 -17.11
CA ARG A 128 -3.98 3.48 -17.41
C ARG A 128 -2.89 2.47 -17.01
N GLU A 129 -1.62 2.76 -17.29
CA GLU A 129 -0.49 1.93 -16.85
C GLU A 129 -0.47 1.76 -15.32
N VAL A 130 -0.64 2.87 -14.58
CA VAL A 130 -0.71 2.85 -13.11
C VAL A 130 -1.89 2.01 -12.63
N LEU A 131 -3.09 2.21 -13.19
CA LEU A 131 -4.28 1.46 -12.80
C LEU A 131 -4.16 -0.03 -13.11
N THR A 132 -3.57 -0.41 -14.25
CA THR A 132 -3.28 -1.82 -14.57
C THR A 132 -2.30 -2.43 -13.58
N GLY A 133 -1.25 -1.68 -13.19
CA GLY A 133 -0.31 -2.12 -12.16
C GLY A 133 -1.01 -2.33 -10.81
N MET A 134 -1.81 -1.36 -10.37
CA MET A 134 -2.56 -1.44 -9.12
C MET A 134 -3.60 -2.58 -9.12
N GLU A 135 -4.24 -2.86 -10.25
CA GLU A 135 -5.23 -3.95 -10.35
C GLU A 135 -4.58 -5.33 -10.29
N SER A 136 -3.34 -5.45 -10.76
CA SER A 136 -2.56 -6.68 -10.64
C SER A 136 -2.05 -6.96 -9.22
N GLU A 137 -2.09 -5.96 -8.33
CA GLU A 137 -1.59 -6.05 -6.96
C GLU A 137 -2.67 -6.58 -6.00
N SER A 138 -2.65 -7.88 -5.76
CA SER A 138 -3.67 -8.59 -4.96
C SER A 138 -3.80 -8.11 -3.51
N SER A 139 -2.76 -7.48 -2.96
CA SER A 139 -2.79 -6.98 -1.58
C SER A 139 -3.47 -5.61 -1.46
N LEU A 140 -3.69 -4.89 -2.55
CA LEU A 140 -4.32 -3.57 -2.54
C LEU A 140 -5.86 -3.69 -2.56
N GLY A 141 -6.53 -3.05 -1.61
CA GLY A 141 -7.99 -3.04 -1.54
C GLY A 141 -8.65 -2.18 -2.63
N ASN A 142 -9.74 -2.67 -3.23
CA ASN A 142 -10.49 -1.94 -4.27
C ASN A 142 -11.40 -0.83 -3.73
N SER A 143 -11.59 -0.77 -2.41
CA SER A 143 -12.47 0.17 -1.71
C SER A 143 -11.75 1.42 -1.18
N LEU A 144 -10.46 1.59 -1.46
CA LEU A 144 -9.75 2.80 -1.05
C LEU A 144 -10.29 4.05 -1.77
N CYS A 145 -10.20 5.21 -1.10
CA CYS A 145 -10.64 6.49 -1.66
C CYS A 145 -9.64 7.02 -2.70
N ILE A 146 -10.13 7.68 -3.73
CA ILE A 146 -9.30 8.35 -4.74
C ILE A 146 -9.43 9.86 -4.62
N PHE A 147 -8.29 10.54 -4.65
CA PHE A 147 -8.20 11.99 -4.69
C PHE A 147 -7.21 12.45 -5.77
N THR A 148 -7.20 13.75 -6.04
CA THR A 148 -6.19 14.37 -6.90
C THR A 148 -5.58 15.59 -6.23
N THR A 149 -4.34 15.94 -6.56
CA THR A 149 -3.68 17.17 -6.10
C THR A 149 -2.89 17.78 -7.25
N ASP A 150 -2.72 19.10 -7.23
CA ASP A 150 -1.88 19.79 -8.22
C ASP A 150 -0.39 19.57 -7.96
N SER A 151 -0.02 19.34 -6.69
CA SER A 151 1.37 19.10 -6.28
C SER A 151 1.43 18.08 -5.15
N LEU A 152 2.11 16.95 -5.39
CA LEU A 152 2.39 15.97 -4.34
C LEU A 152 3.39 16.50 -3.31
N SER A 153 4.38 17.29 -3.73
CA SER A 153 5.41 17.81 -2.83
C SER A 153 4.89 18.91 -1.89
N GLU A 154 4.01 19.78 -2.38
CA GLU A 154 3.36 20.78 -1.53
C GLU A 154 2.41 20.10 -0.53
N LEU A 155 1.67 19.09 -1.00
CA LEU A 155 0.79 18.29 -0.17
C LEU A 155 1.57 17.60 0.95
N SER A 156 2.65 16.90 0.62
CA SER A 156 3.42 16.16 1.62
C SER A 156 4.07 17.08 2.66
N GLN A 157 4.64 18.21 2.23
CA GLN A 157 5.17 19.21 3.15
C GLN A 157 4.09 19.73 4.11
N ALA A 158 2.89 20.03 3.60
CA ALA A 158 1.79 20.50 4.44
C ALA A 158 1.32 19.44 5.44
N VAL A 159 1.35 18.17 5.07
CA VAL A 159 1.01 17.03 5.94
C VAL A 159 2.04 16.88 7.05
N GLU A 160 3.34 16.93 6.71
CA GLU A 160 4.44 16.88 7.68
C GLU A 160 4.38 18.05 8.66
N GLU A 161 4.21 19.28 8.17
CA GLU A 161 4.15 20.50 9.00
C GLU A 161 2.97 20.48 9.98
N GLN A 162 1.84 19.89 9.60
CA GLN A 162 0.65 19.81 10.44
C GLN A 162 0.64 18.58 11.36
N GLY A 163 1.49 17.58 11.11
CA GLY A 163 1.53 16.33 11.88
C GLY A 163 0.20 15.58 11.86
N ILE A 164 -0.47 15.54 10.70
CA ILE A 164 -1.77 14.88 10.57
C ILE A 164 -1.63 13.43 10.12
N SER A 165 -2.50 12.56 10.64
CA SER A 165 -2.77 11.26 10.00
C SER A 165 -3.59 11.50 8.73
N LEU A 166 -2.92 11.60 7.59
CA LEU A 166 -3.57 11.96 6.32
C LEU A 166 -4.66 10.94 5.94
N GLY A 167 -4.42 9.65 6.18
CA GLY A 167 -5.39 8.60 5.87
C GLY A 167 -6.70 8.78 6.64
N ASP A 168 -6.61 9.00 7.95
CA ASP A 168 -7.78 9.25 8.81
C ASP A 168 -8.49 10.57 8.49
N PHE A 169 -7.72 11.62 8.18
CA PHE A 169 -8.30 12.88 7.74
C PHE A 169 -9.16 12.69 6.50
N LEU A 170 -8.64 11.99 5.48
CA LEU A 170 -9.33 11.81 4.19
C LEU A 170 -10.54 10.88 4.29
N THR A 171 -10.48 9.78 5.06
CA THR A 171 -11.63 8.88 5.24
C THR A 171 -12.67 9.47 6.20
N GLY A 172 -12.22 10.20 7.22
CA GLY A 172 -13.07 10.90 8.18
C GLY A 172 -13.99 11.94 7.54
N LEU A 173 -13.66 12.46 6.35
CA LEU A 173 -14.54 13.31 5.55
C LEU A 173 -15.85 12.63 5.16
N TYR A 174 -15.86 11.30 5.03
CA TYR A 174 -17.02 10.52 4.60
C TYR A 174 -17.68 9.75 5.73
N GLU A 175 -16.91 9.29 6.71
CA GLU A 175 -17.42 8.51 7.85
C GLU A 175 -18.26 9.34 8.83
N ASN A 176 -17.91 10.62 9.01
CA ASN A 176 -18.52 11.48 10.02
C ASN A 176 -19.73 12.30 9.53
N ARG A 177 -20.34 11.94 8.39
CA ARG A 177 -21.47 12.70 7.82
C ARG A 177 -22.79 11.96 7.94
N THR A 178 -23.72 12.54 8.69
CA THR A 178 -25.11 12.08 8.85
C THR A 178 -26.04 12.51 7.72
N ASP A 179 -25.61 13.42 6.84
CA ASP A 179 -26.46 13.98 5.79
C ASP A 179 -26.45 13.11 4.52
N SER A 180 -27.65 12.64 4.13
CA SER A 180 -27.87 11.79 2.95
C SER A 180 -27.58 12.47 1.59
N SER A 181 -27.26 13.77 1.58
CA SER A 181 -26.85 14.52 0.38
C SER A 181 -25.34 14.51 0.14
N ALA A 182 -24.56 13.85 1.00
CA ALA A 182 -23.12 13.75 0.82
C ALA A 182 -22.80 12.80 -0.36
N GLN A 183 -22.22 13.36 -1.42
CA GLN A 183 -21.66 12.59 -2.54
C GLN A 183 -20.75 11.48 -2.04
N ALA A 184 -20.98 10.26 -2.54
CA ALA A 184 -20.19 9.09 -2.19
C ALA A 184 -18.71 9.30 -2.57
N PRO A 185 -17.77 8.75 -1.78
CA PRO A 185 -16.36 8.78 -2.13
C PRO A 185 -16.12 8.07 -3.46
N VAL A 186 -15.25 8.64 -4.30
CA VAL A 186 -14.74 7.95 -5.49
C VAL A 186 -13.81 6.84 -5.03
N ARG A 187 -14.08 5.61 -5.45
CA ARG A 187 -13.31 4.43 -5.08
C ARG A 187 -12.40 3.99 -6.23
N LEU A 188 -11.33 3.27 -5.90
CA LEU A 188 -10.44 2.67 -6.91
C LEU A 188 -11.20 1.79 -7.91
N ALA A 189 -12.19 1.02 -7.42
CA ALA A 189 -13.08 0.22 -8.27
C ALA A 189 -13.85 1.05 -9.33
N ASP A 190 -14.19 2.32 -9.05
CA ASP A 190 -14.90 3.18 -10.01
C ASP A 190 -13.98 3.56 -11.18
N LEU A 191 -12.68 3.73 -10.91
CA LEU A 191 -11.67 3.99 -11.93
C LEU A 191 -11.41 2.76 -12.78
N TYR A 192 -11.26 1.57 -12.17
CA TYR A 192 -11.14 0.32 -12.92
C TYR A 192 -12.33 0.08 -13.85
N ARG A 193 -13.56 0.30 -13.34
CA ARG A 193 -14.76 0.22 -14.17
C ARG A 193 -14.68 1.18 -15.34
N SER A 194 -14.29 2.43 -15.10
CA SER A 194 -14.20 3.44 -16.15
C SER A 194 -13.14 3.08 -17.20
N CYS A 195 -12.00 2.53 -16.78
CA CYS A 195 -10.95 2.05 -17.68
C CYS A 195 -11.41 0.85 -18.52
N HIS A 196 -12.09 -0.13 -17.92
CA HIS A 196 -12.58 -1.32 -18.62
C HIS A 196 -13.72 -1.05 -19.58
N THR A 197 -14.57 -0.08 -19.26
CA THR A 197 -15.73 0.29 -20.10
C THR A 197 -15.42 1.44 -21.07
N ASP A 198 -14.17 1.91 -21.06
CA ASP A 198 -13.69 3.05 -21.85
C ASP A 198 -14.53 4.33 -21.66
N THR A 199 -15.10 4.51 -20.47
CA THR A 199 -15.90 5.70 -20.12
C THR A 199 -15.02 6.82 -19.55
N ALA A 200 -15.59 8.02 -19.46
CA ALA A 200 -14.98 9.12 -18.73
C ALA A 200 -14.75 8.72 -17.25
N LEU A 201 -13.64 9.20 -16.69
CA LEU A 201 -13.35 9.03 -15.26
C LEU A 201 -14.41 9.79 -14.43
N PRO A 202 -14.76 9.28 -13.23
CA PRO A 202 -15.59 10.04 -12.30
C PRO A 202 -14.91 11.35 -11.91
N GLN A 203 -15.68 12.31 -11.43
CA GLN A 203 -15.13 13.54 -10.86
C GLN A 203 -14.40 13.21 -9.56
N ILE A 204 -13.06 13.20 -9.62
CA ILE A 204 -12.20 12.91 -8.49
C ILE A 204 -12.08 14.18 -7.61
N PRO A 205 -12.37 14.09 -6.30
CA PRO A 205 -12.18 15.20 -5.37
C PRO A 205 -10.73 15.69 -5.34
N GLY A 206 -10.55 17.02 -5.36
CA GLY A 206 -9.24 17.67 -5.33
C GLY A 206 -8.81 18.01 -3.91
N ILE A 207 -7.54 17.78 -3.59
CA ILE A 207 -6.87 18.26 -2.39
C ILE A 207 -6.03 19.46 -2.79
N THR A 208 -6.20 20.55 -2.05
CA THR A 208 -5.41 21.77 -2.21
C THR A 208 -4.82 22.17 -0.87
N VAL A 209 -3.66 22.81 -0.91
CA VAL A 209 -3.02 23.40 0.27
C VAL A 209 -3.22 24.91 0.18
N LYS A 210 -3.90 25.48 1.17
CA LYS A 210 -4.09 26.93 1.27
C LYS A 210 -3.71 27.41 2.65
N ASP A 211 -2.80 28.38 2.72
CA ASP A 211 -2.30 28.93 3.98
C ASP A 211 -1.81 27.83 4.96
N ARG A 212 -1.20 26.77 4.39
CA ARG A 212 -0.75 25.54 5.11
C ARG A 212 -1.86 24.71 5.73
N VAL A 213 -3.10 24.85 5.26
CA VAL A 213 -4.25 24.03 5.65
C VAL A 213 -4.70 23.20 4.46
N LEU A 214 -4.96 21.92 4.70
CA LEU A 214 -5.51 21.05 3.66
C LEU A 214 -6.99 21.33 3.46
N MET A 215 -7.36 21.56 2.21
CA MET A 215 -8.74 21.73 1.79
C MET A 215 -9.09 20.67 0.75
N VAL A 216 -10.22 19.99 0.95
CA VAL A 216 -10.74 19.02 -0.02
C VAL A 216 -11.95 19.62 -0.72
N GLU A 217 -11.79 19.86 -2.01
CA GLU A 217 -12.81 20.43 -2.88
C GLU A 217 -13.50 19.34 -3.69
N LYS A 218 -14.83 19.44 -3.77
CA LYS A 218 -15.64 18.63 -4.69
C LYS A 218 -15.67 19.36 -6.03
N LYS A 219 -15.23 18.68 -7.09
CA LYS A 219 -15.31 19.18 -8.48
C LYS A 219 -16.50 18.58 -9.20
#